data_AF-D0NSL7-F1
#
_entry.id   AF-D0NSL7-F1
#
_cell.length_a   1.000
_cell.length_b   1.000
_cell.length_c   1.000
_cell.angle_alpha   90.00
_cell.angle_beta   90.00
_cell.angle_gamma   90.00
#
_symmetry.space_group_name_H-M   'P 1'
#
loop_
_entity.id
_entity.type
_entity.pdbx_description
1 polymer ?
#
loop_
_entity_poly.entity_id
_entity_poly.type
_entity_poly.pdbx_seq_one_letter_code
_entity_poly.pdbx_strand_id
1 'polypeptide(L)'
;MPQRCLSTQRSRRRLPQEGSLDELVNSTFYADFFIAFAAFTSCFILFLQTLDGPNHHRSEPEYPKLPNESGYYDADLVFTIIFTPELLVRLVNWPSLWREHEYLTERRLKPFLRDFFNWFDVAAIVPFYIDLIFGKEKSFVIMRLCRLLPIRASVAPISVALIFFTEIVLFFSVVMYMVDPSYDRNKPGFSDLLTTGYFVVVTATWQASVSLS
;
A
#
# COMPACT_ATOMS: atom_id res chain seq x y z
N MET A 1 29.24 -58.12 34.52
CA MET A 1 28.81 -56.70 34.56
C MET A 1 29.95 -55.80 34.10
N PRO A 2 29.73 -54.55 33.60
CA PRO A 2 28.43 -53.87 33.47
C PRO A 2 28.02 -53.35 32.06
N GLN A 3 28.72 -52.36 31.47
CA GLN A 3 28.21 -51.45 30.41
C GLN A 3 29.06 -51.46 29.12
N ARG A 4 28.58 -51.11 27.90
CA ARG A 4 27.44 -50.31 27.36
C ARG A 4 27.66 -48.77 27.29
N CYS A 5 27.88 -48.25 26.08
CA CYS A 5 27.65 -46.87 25.56
C CYS A 5 28.62 -46.60 24.37
N LEU A 6 28.32 -45.77 23.35
CA LEU A 6 27.05 -45.15 22.95
C LEU A 6 27.05 -44.96 21.42
N SER A 7 25.87 -44.97 20.80
CA SER A 7 25.71 -44.82 19.35
C SER A 7 25.95 -43.37 18.89
N THR A 8 27.04 -43.14 18.14
CA THR A 8 27.20 -41.90 17.36
C THR A 8 26.31 -41.92 16.11
N GLN A 9 24.99 -41.84 16.32
CA GLN A 9 24.08 -41.53 15.22
C GLN A 9 24.37 -40.11 14.73
N ARG A 10 25.18 -40.03 13.65
CA ARG A 10 25.45 -38.78 12.95
C ARG A 10 24.15 -38.32 12.28
N SER A 11 23.36 -37.54 13.01
CA SER A 11 22.04 -37.10 12.60
C SER A 11 22.10 -36.37 11.26
N ARG A 12 21.74 -37.08 10.19
CA ARG A 12 21.38 -36.47 8.91
C ARG A 12 20.15 -35.62 9.19
N ARG A 13 20.33 -34.31 9.39
CA ARG A 13 19.26 -33.34 9.18
C ARG A 13 18.68 -33.66 7.80
N ARG A 14 17.41 -34.07 7.75
CA ARG A 14 16.72 -34.23 6.47
C ARG A 14 16.69 -32.85 5.82
N LEU A 15 17.38 -32.71 4.68
CA LEU A 15 17.01 -31.70 3.71
C LEU A 15 15.55 -31.98 3.34
N PRO A 16 14.66 -30.97 3.29
CA PRO A 16 13.34 -31.16 2.69
C PRO A 16 13.52 -31.60 1.23
N GLN A 17 12.57 -32.40 0.71
CA GLN A 17 12.59 -32.75 -0.72
C GLN A 17 12.40 -31.49 -1.56
N GLU A 18 13.20 -31.32 -2.63
CA GLU A 18 13.10 -30.18 -3.57
C GLU A 18 11.65 -29.90 -3.99
N GLY A 19 10.94 -30.91 -4.49
CA GLY A 19 9.54 -30.75 -4.93
C GLY A 19 8.56 -30.28 -3.84
N SER A 20 8.85 -30.50 -2.55
CA SER A 20 8.02 -29.96 -1.45
C SER A 20 8.29 -28.47 -1.20
N LEU A 21 9.44 -27.95 -1.62
CA LEU A 21 9.73 -26.52 -1.65
C LEU A 21 9.13 -25.88 -2.90
N ASP A 22 9.21 -26.55 -4.06
CA ASP A 22 8.66 -26.03 -5.32
C ASP A 22 7.13 -25.93 -5.29
N GLU A 23 6.41 -26.95 -4.79
CA GLU A 23 4.95 -26.85 -4.57
C GLU A 23 4.59 -25.72 -3.59
N LEU A 24 5.38 -25.53 -2.53
CA LEU A 24 5.13 -24.48 -1.53
C LEU A 24 5.36 -23.08 -2.11
N VAL A 25 6.43 -22.89 -2.89
CA VAL A 25 6.74 -21.62 -3.58
C VAL A 25 5.67 -21.32 -4.64
N ASN A 26 5.28 -22.30 -5.44
CA ASN A 26 4.25 -22.11 -6.48
C ASN A 26 2.88 -21.80 -5.85
N SER A 27 2.49 -22.51 -4.77
CA SER A 27 1.28 -22.22 -3.99
C SER A 27 1.29 -20.82 -3.37
N THR A 28 2.44 -20.40 -2.82
CA THR A 28 2.61 -19.03 -2.28
C THR A 28 2.47 -17.98 -3.40
N PHE A 29 3.07 -18.21 -4.57
CA PHE A 29 2.98 -17.30 -5.71
C PHE A 29 1.53 -17.16 -6.25
N TYR A 30 0.77 -18.25 -6.32
CA TYR A 30 -0.66 -18.18 -6.67
C TYR A 30 -1.48 -17.41 -5.62
N ALA A 31 -1.18 -17.58 -4.33
CA ALA A 31 -1.83 -16.84 -3.26
C ALA A 31 -1.51 -15.33 -3.34
N ASP A 32 -0.23 -14.96 -3.45
CA ASP A 32 0.22 -13.57 -3.58
C ASP A 32 -0.41 -12.88 -4.80
N PHE A 33 -0.50 -13.58 -5.94
CA PHE A 33 -1.14 -13.05 -7.15
C PHE A 33 -2.66 -12.89 -6.98
N PHE A 34 -3.34 -13.85 -6.37
CA PHE A 34 -4.77 -13.76 -6.06
C PHE A 34 -5.09 -12.59 -5.13
N ILE A 35 -4.26 -12.38 -4.09
CA ILE A 35 -4.39 -11.26 -3.16
C ILE A 35 -4.12 -9.92 -3.84
N ALA A 36 -3.11 -9.81 -4.72
CA ALA A 36 -2.89 -8.61 -5.52
C ALA A 36 -4.08 -8.27 -6.42
N PHE A 37 -4.71 -9.28 -7.04
CA PHE A 37 -5.92 -9.11 -7.85
C PHE A 37 -7.14 -8.72 -6.98
N ALA A 38 -7.30 -9.31 -5.80
CA ALA A 38 -8.33 -8.93 -4.82
C ALA A 38 -8.15 -7.48 -4.34
N ALA A 39 -6.91 -7.04 -4.08
CA ALA A 39 -6.60 -5.66 -3.71
C ALA A 39 -6.99 -4.69 -4.83
N PHE A 40 -6.54 -4.96 -6.06
CA PHE A 40 -6.86 -4.15 -7.24
C PHE A 40 -8.37 -4.05 -7.49
N THR A 41 -9.10 -5.17 -7.47
CA THR A 41 -10.55 -5.18 -7.65
C THR A 41 -11.29 -4.47 -6.53
N SER A 42 -10.85 -4.58 -5.26
CA SER A 42 -11.43 -3.80 -4.16
C SER A 42 -11.24 -2.29 -4.35
N CYS A 43 -10.07 -1.84 -4.83
CA CYS A 43 -9.82 -0.43 -5.10
C CYS A 43 -10.54 0.08 -6.36
N PHE A 44 -10.76 -0.77 -7.36
CA PHE A 44 -11.64 -0.45 -8.49
C PHE A 44 -13.10 -0.25 -8.04
N ILE A 45 -13.59 -1.06 -7.10
CA ILE A 45 -14.93 -0.91 -6.53
C ILE A 45 -15.04 0.37 -5.68
N LEU A 46 -14.01 0.75 -4.93
CA LEU A 46 -13.95 2.05 -4.25
C LEU A 46 -13.94 3.22 -5.25
N PHE A 47 -13.27 3.10 -6.40
CA PHE A 47 -13.35 4.09 -7.48
C PHE A 47 -14.78 4.19 -8.04
N LEU A 48 -15.45 3.08 -8.33
CA LEU A 48 -16.85 3.08 -8.76
C LEU A 48 -17.80 3.72 -7.72
N GLN A 49 -17.51 3.57 -6.42
CA GLN A 49 -18.26 4.21 -5.34
C GLN A 49 -18.18 5.75 -5.39
N THR A 50 -17.09 6.31 -5.94
CA THR A 50 -16.91 7.77 -6.09
C THR A 50 -17.57 8.38 -7.34
N LEU A 51 -18.12 7.57 -8.24
CA LEU A 51 -18.91 8.04 -9.39
C LEU A 51 -20.34 8.40 -8.95
N ASP A 52 -21.04 9.28 -9.69
CA ASP A 52 -22.42 9.67 -9.37
C ASP A 52 -23.45 8.59 -9.75
N GLY A 53 -23.43 7.49 -8.98
CA GLY A 53 -24.38 6.39 -9.01
C GLY A 53 -25.47 6.49 -7.92
N PRO A 54 -26.36 5.47 -7.83
CA PRO A 54 -27.53 5.48 -6.94
C PRO A 54 -27.23 5.77 -5.46
N ASN A 55 -26.02 5.43 -5.00
CA ASN A 55 -25.48 5.74 -3.66
C ASN A 55 -25.81 7.14 -3.14
N HIS A 56 -25.73 8.16 -3.99
CA HIS A 56 -25.82 9.56 -3.58
C HIS A 56 -27.24 10.07 -3.38
N HIS A 57 -28.25 9.18 -3.45
CA HIS A 57 -29.67 9.49 -3.21
C HIS A 57 -30.23 10.64 -4.09
N ARG A 58 -29.60 10.90 -5.23
CA ARG A 58 -30.03 11.89 -6.22
C ARG A 58 -31.20 11.37 -7.05
N SER A 59 -32.06 12.29 -7.51
CA SER A 59 -33.21 11.98 -8.36
C SER A 59 -32.84 11.44 -9.73
N GLU A 60 -31.70 11.86 -10.27
CA GLU A 60 -31.18 11.46 -11.59
C GLU A 60 -29.67 11.15 -11.47
N PRO A 61 -29.28 9.87 -11.22
CA PRO A 61 -27.88 9.47 -11.21
C PRO A 61 -27.35 9.29 -12.63
N GLU A 62 -26.15 9.79 -12.91
CA GLU A 62 -25.52 9.71 -14.24
C GLU A 62 -25.13 8.27 -14.62
N TYR A 63 -24.87 7.41 -13.63
CA TYR A 63 -24.54 6.00 -13.82
C TYR A 63 -25.55 5.05 -13.12
N PRO A 64 -26.79 4.92 -13.63
CA PRO A 64 -27.88 4.16 -12.99
C PRO A 64 -27.67 2.62 -12.99
N LYS A 65 -26.60 2.12 -13.64
CA LYS A 65 -26.23 0.69 -13.64
C LYS A 65 -25.22 0.31 -12.55
N LEU A 66 -24.73 1.28 -11.77
CA LEU A 66 -23.84 0.99 -10.64
C LEU A 66 -24.62 0.30 -9.49
N PRO A 67 -23.94 -0.45 -8.61
CA PRO A 67 -24.53 -0.92 -7.36
C PRO A 67 -25.11 0.24 -6.53
N ASN A 68 -26.01 -0.10 -5.61
CA ASN A 68 -26.48 0.81 -4.57
C ASN A 68 -25.59 0.71 -3.31
N GLU A 69 -25.79 1.59 -2.33
CA GLU A 69 -24.96 1.72 -1.14
C GLU A 69 -24.72 0.38 -0.39
N SER A 70 -25.74 -0.46 -0.29
CA SER A 70 -25.63 -1.80 0.31
C SER A 70 -24.69 -2.73 -0.46
N GLY A 71 -24.72 -2.69 -1.81
CA GLY A 71 -23.85 -3.53 -2.64
C GLY A 71 -22.36 -3.16 -2.54
N TYR A 72 -22.06 -1.88 -2.29
CA TYR A 72 -20.68 -1.45 -1.97
C TYR A 72 -20.26 -1.93 -0.58
N TYR A 73 -21.15 -1.85 0.42
CA TYR A 73 -20.89 -2.37 1.77
C TYR A 73 -20.68 -3.90 1.78
N ASP A 74 -21.48 -4.65 1.03
CA ASP A 74 -21.36 -6.11 0.90
C ASP A 74 -20.03 -6.49 0.20
N ALA A 75 -19.62 -5.72 -0.81
CA ALA A 75 -18.31 -5.91 -1.46
C ALA A 75 -17.14 -5.62 -0.48
N ASP A 76 -17.18 -4.50 0.24
CA ASP A 76 -16.17 -4.17 1.27
C ASP A 76 -16.06 -5.27 2.34
N LEU A 77 -17.19 -5.82 2.79
CA LEU A 77 -17.25 -6.93 3.73
C LEU A 77 -16.55 -8.18 3.17
N VAL A 78 -16.83 -8.57 1.92
CA VAL A 78 -16.21 -9.73 1.26
C VAL A 78 -14.69 -9.57 1.16
N PHE A 79 -14.18 -8.42 0.68
CA PHE A 79 -12.73 -8.19 0.62
C PHE A 79 -12.08 -8.15 2.02
N THR A 80 -12.77 -7.59 3.01
CA THR A 80 -12.30 -7.60 4.41
C THR A 80 -12.19 -9.03 4.96
N ILE A 81 -13.16 -9.91 4.64
CA ILE A 81 -13.13 -11.33 4.99
C ILE A 81 -12.00 -12.10 4.27
N ILE A 82 -11.53 -11.63 3.10
CA ILE A 82 -10.38 -12.21 2.39
C ILE A 82 -9.05 -11.80 3.03
N PHE A 83 -8.85 -10.50 3.32
CA PHE A 83 -7.57 -10.02 3.88
C PHE A 83 -7.38 -10.34 5.37
N THR A 84 -8.46 -10.50 6.14
CA THR A 84 -8.39 -10.81 7.59
C THR A 84 -7.67 -12.13 7.91
N PRO A 85 -8.05 -13.30 7.34
CA PRO A 85 -7.35 -14.56 7.59
C PRO A 85 -5.93 -14.54 7.02
N GLU A 86 -5.67 -13.78 5.95
CA GLU A 86 -4.32 -13.62 5.41
C GLU A 86 -3.40 -12.91 6.41
N LEU A 87 -3.83 -11.75 6.94
CA LEU A 87 -3.11 -11.05 8.02
C LEU A 87 -2.94 -11.96 9.24
N LEU A 88 -3.95 -12.75 9.59
CA LEU A 88 -3.89 -13.68 10.73
C LEU A 88 -2.85 -14.79 10.49
N VAL A 89 -2.76 -15.36 9.29
CA VAL A 89 -1.73 -16.34 8.92
C VAL A 89 -0.34 -15.71 8.90
N ARG A 90 -0.18 -14.49 8.34
CA ARG A 90 1.07 -13.71 8.39
C ARG A 90 1.51 -13.43 9.83
N LEU A 91 0.58 -13.09 10.72
CA LEU A 91 0.80 -12.84 12.15
C LEU A 91 1.18 -14.11 12.92
N VAL A 92 0.41 -15.19 12.77
CA VAL A 92 0.65 -16.47 13.49
C VAL A 92 1.96 -17.12 13.06
N ASN A 93 2.33 -17.05 11.78
CA ASN A 93 3.60 -17.57 11.30
C ASN A 93 4.81 -16.69 11.68
N TRP A 94 4.61 -15.48 12.24
CA TRP A 94 5.71 -14.56 12.52
C TRP A 94 6.57 -15.02 13.70
N PRO A 95 7.89 -15.29 13.52
CA PRO A 95 8.72 -15.84 14.58
C PRO A 95 8.86 -14.97 15.83
N SER A 96 8.65 -13.65 15.71
CA SER A 96 8.72 -12.71 16.86
C SER A 96 7.43 -12.59 17.67
N LEU A 97 6.39 -13.37 17.36
CA LEU A 97 5.16 -13.43 18.19
C LEU A 97 5.27 -14.53 19.25
N TRP A 98 5.90 -15.66 18.92
CA TRP A 98 5.86 -16.90 19.71
C TRP A 98 7.15 -17.27 20.45
N ARG A 99 8.29 -16.65 20.11
CA ARG A 99 9.60 -17.02 20.68
C ARG A 99 10.10 -15.96 21.65
N GLU A 100 10.51 -16.42 22.83
CA GLU A 100 10.95 -15.56 23.93
C GLU A 100 12.18 -14.70 23.57
N HIS A 101 12.32 -13.61 24.32
CA HIS A 101 12.92 -12.35 23.86
C HIS A 101 14.45 -12.37 23.62
N GLU A 102 15.16 -13.41 24.05
CA GLU A 102 16.63 -13.45 24.02
C GLU A 102 17.22 -13.52 22.59
N TYR A 103 16.69 -14.40 21.74
CA TYR A 103 17.27 -14.66 20.39
C TYR A 103 16.94 -13.59 19.33
N LEU A 104 16.01 -12.67 19.61
CA LEU A 104 15.59 -11.64 18.64
C LEU A 104 16.58 -10.46 18.60
N THR A 105 17.12 -10.10 19.78
CA THR A 105 18.06 -8.98 19.96
C THR A 105 19.34 -9.17 19.13
N GLU A 106 19.90 -10.38 19.13
CA GLU A 106 21.14 -10.73 18.44
C GLU A 106 21.02 -10.66 16.90
N ARG A 107 19.81 -10.82 16.34
CA ARG A 107 19.57 -10.82 14.88
C ARG A 107 19.03 -9.52 14.30
N ARG A 108 18.93 -8.44 15.09
CA ARG A 108 18.35 -7.14 14.65
C ARG A 108 16.90 -7.23 14.12
N LEU A 109 16.17 -8.34 14.36
CA LEU A 109 14.78 -8.45 13.92
C LEU A 109 13.94 -7.38 14.64
N LYS A 110 13.23 -6.58 13.86
CA LYS A 110 12.24 -5.64 14.39
C LYS A 110 11.04 -6.44 14.90
N PRO A 111 10.36 -5.99 15.99
CA PRO A 111 9.08 -6.56 16.37
C PRO A 111 8.05 -6.31 15.25
N PHE A 112 7.08 -7.21 15.09
CA PHE A 112 6.10 -7.24 14.00
C PHE A 112 5.54 -5.86 13.61
N LEU A 113 5.14 -5.03 14.58
CA LEU A 113 4.54 -3.70 14.38
C LEU A 113 5.54 -2.59 13.99
N ARG A 114 6.85 -2.87 13.95
CA ARG A 114 7.92 -1.92 13.58
C ARG A 114 8.43 -2.15 12.15
N ASP A 115 7.93 -3.17 11.45
CA ASP A 115 8.09 -3.30 10.01
C ASP A 115 6.95 -2.57 9.30
N PHE A 116 7.34 -1.56 8.51
CA PHE A 116 6.46 -0.58 7.86
C PHE A 116 5.36 -1.23 7.00
N PHE A 117 5.65 -2.38 6.39
CA PHE A 117 4.71 -3.13 5.55
C PHE A 117 3.58 -3.80 6.35
N ASN A 118 3.87 -4.34 7.54
CA ASN A 118 2.85 -4.96 8.39
C ASN A 118 1.82 -3.93 8.87
N TRP A 119 2.23 -2.65 8.99
CA TRP A 119 1.31 -1.55 9.27
C TRP A 119 0.36 -1.25 8.10
N PHE A 120 0.79 -1.44 6.85
CA PHE A 120 -0.12 -1.31 5.68
C PHE A 120 -1.09 -2.48 5.57
N ASP A 121 -0.66 -3.72 5.84
CA ASP A 121 -1.56 -4.87 5.92
C ASP A 121 -2.64 -4.66 7.00
N VAL A 122 -2.28 -4.06 8.15
CA VAL A 122 -3.26 -3.66 9.19
C VAL A 122 -4.15 -2.50 8.71
N ALA A 123 -3.58 -1.44 8.15
CA ALA A 123 -4.31 -0.27 7.65
C ALA A 123 -5.26 -0.59 6.47
N ALA A 124 -5.06 -1.71 5.77
CA ALA A 124 -5.98 -2.21 4.75
C ALA A 124 -7.33 -2.72 5.32
N ILE A 125 -7.38 -3.08 6.60
CA ILE A 125 -8.53 -3.74 7.26
C ILE A 125 -9.13 -2.86 8.35
N VAL A 126 -8.31 -2.05 9.04
CA VAL A 126 -8.74 -1.06 10.05
C VAL A 126 -9.93 -0.19 9.61
N PRO A 127 -10.03 0.33 8.35
CA PRO A 127 -11.16 1.15 7.93
C PRO A 127 -12.51 0.47 8.17
N PHE A 128 -12.64 -0.80 7.78
CA PHE A 128 -13.89 -1.54 7.94
C PHE A 128 -14.26 -1.72 9.41
N TYR A 129 -13.29 -2.05 10.27
CA TYR A 129 -13.52 -2.16 11.71
C TYR A 129 -13.84 -0.82 12.38
N ILE A 130 -13.26 0.28 11.91
CA ILE A 130 -13.57 1.63 12.39
C ILE A 130 -14.98 2.05 11.94
N ASP A 131 -15.34 1.84 10.67
CA ASP A 131 -16.67 2.12 10.13
C ASP A 131 -17.76 1.30 10.89
N LEU A 132 -17.45 0.07 11.28
CA LEU A 132 -18.32 -0.82 12.08
C LEU A 132 -18.49 -0.35 13.55
N ILE A 133 -17.47 0.27 14.14
CA ILE A 133 -17.47 0.70 15.56
C ILE A 133 -17.99 2.13 15.74
N PHE A 134 -17.67 3.05 14.82
CA PHE A 134 -17.96 4.48 14.91
C PHE A 134 -19.15 4.94 14.05
N GLY A 135 -19.64 4.08 13.13
CA GLY A 135 -20.75 4.39 12.25
C GLY A 135 -20.34 5.13 10.97
N LYS A 136 -21.25 5.11 9.98
CA LYS A 136 -20.99 5.49 8.57
C LYS A 136 -20.59 6.96 8.31
N GLU A 137 -20.65 7.85 9.29
CA GLU A 137 -20.57 9.30 9.06
C GLU A 137 -19.16 9.84 8.73
N LYS A 138 -18.10 9.02 8.79
CA LYS A 138 -16.72 9.43 8.49
C LYS A 138 -15.98 8.39 7.65
N SER A 139 -16.22 8.41 6.34
CA SER A 139 -15.63 7.48 5.39
C SER A 139 -14.11 7.65 5.23
N PHE A 140 -13.32 6.76 5.84
CA PHE A 140 -11.86 6.75 5.75
C PHE A 140 -11.33 6.17 4.42
N VAL A 141 -11.85 6.65 3.28
CA VAL A 141 -11.54 6.15 1.92
C VAL A 141 -10.04 6.15 1.63
N ILE A 142 -9.32 7.18 2.08
CA ILE A 142 -7.86 7.32 1.91
C ILE A 142 -7.10 6.17 2.59
N MET A 143 -7.59 5.68 3.74
CA MET A 143 -6.96 4.56 4.46
C MET A 143 -7.25 3.22 3.75
N ARG A 144 -8.37 3.09 3.03
CA ARG A 144 -8.68 1.90 2.21
C ARG A 144 -7.75 1.78 1.00
N LEU A 145 -7.29 2.90 0.43
CA LEU A 145 -6.29 2.93 -0.66
C LEU A 145 -4.91 2.38 -0.24
N CYS A 146 -4.63 2.23 1.06
CA CYS A 146 -3.41 1.60 1.56
C CYS A 146 -3.22 0.15 1.05
N ARG A 147 -4.29 -0.52 0.61
CA ARG A 147 -4.26 -1.84 -0.05
C ARG A 147 -3.34 -1.91 -1.28
N LEU A 148 -3.10 -0.78 -1.96
CA LEU A 148 -2.22 -0.70 -3.13
C LEU A 148 -0.77 -0.27 -2.80
N LEU A 149 -0.46 0.02 -1.53
CA LEU A 149 0.88 0.45 -1.11
C LEU A 149 1.94 -0.64 -0.85
N PRO A 150 1.68 -1.98 -0.83
CA PRO A 150 2.75 -2.97 -0.65
C PRO A 150 3.61 -3.20 -1.91
N ILE A 151 3.73 -2.22 -2.82
CA ILE A 151 4.64 -2.22 -3.98
C ILE A 151 6.09 -2.03 -3.47
N ARG A 152 6.64 -3.10 -2.90
CA ARG A 152 7.93 -3.17 -2.19
C ARG A 152 9.15 -2.68 -2.97
N ALA A 153 9.10 -2.70 -4.31
CA ALA A 153 10.28 -2.54 -5.16
C ALA A 153 10.94 -1.15 -5.11
N SER A 154 10.15 -0.08 -4.92
CA SER A 154 10.55 1.24 -5.42
C SER A 154 10.73 2.33 -4.38
N VAL A 155 10.37 2.14 -3.11
CA VAL A 155 10.33 3.23 -2.10
C VAL A 155 11.69 3.92 -1.89
N ALA A 156 12.80 3.16 -1.89
CA ALA A 156 14.15 3.71 -1.71
C ALA A 156 14.67 4.50 -2.94
N PRO A 157 14.62 4.00 -4.18
CA PRO A 157 14.98 4.83 -5.34
C PRO A 157 14.00 5.99 -5.59
N ILE A 158 12.70 5.81 -5.30
CA ILE A 158 11.70 6.89 -5.42
C ILE A 158 11.98 8.01 -4.42
N SER A 159 12.31 7.73 -3.15
CA SER A 159 12.53 8.81 -2.18
C SER A 159 13.74 9.68 -2.56
N VAL A 160 14.82 9.08 -3.05
CA VAL A 160 15.99 9.79 -3.57
C VAL A 160 15.62 10.62 -4.82
N ALA A 161 14.89 10.02 -5.78
CA ALA A 161 14.45 10.72 -6.98
C ALA A 161 13.50 11.91 -6.66
N LEU A 162 12.58 11.74 -5.71
CA LEU A 162 11.64 12.79 -5.29
C LEU A 162 12.35 13.94 -4.55
N ILE A 163 13.40 13.67 -3.78
CA ILE A 163 14.20 14.73 -3.14
C ILE A 163 14.86 15.61 -4.22
N PHE A 164 15.60 14.99 -5.15
CA PHE A 164 16.23 15.75 -6.25
C PHE A 164 15.21 16.45 -7.16
N PHE A 165 14.08 15.82 -7.46
CA PHE A 165 13.00 16.45 -8.22
C PHE A 165 12.42 17.67 -7.48
N THR A 166 12.19 17.56 -6.17
CA THR A 166 11.69 18.67 -5.35
C THR A 166 12.70 19.82 -5.27
N GLU A 167 13.99 19.52 -5.14
CA GLU A 167 15.08 20.51 -5.15
C GLU A 167 15.14 21.26 -6.48
N ILE A 168 15.11 20.54 -7.61
CA ILE A 168 15.11 21.11 -8.97
C ILE A 168 13.87 21.97 -9.20
N VAL A 169 12.68 21.47 -8.83
CA VAL A 169 11.42 22.23 -8.92
C VAL A 169 11.51 23.50 -8.09
N LEU A 170 11.96 23.43 -6.83
CA LEU A 170 12.05 24.60 -5.94
C LEU A 170 13.04 25.63 -6.48
N PHE A 171 14.21 25.21 -6.98
CA PHE A 171 15.18 26.11 -7.60
C PHE A 171 14.57 26.88 -8.78
N PHE A 172 13.98 26.17 -9.74
CA PHE A 172 13.33 26.82 -10.88
C PHE A 172 12.09 27.63 -10.49
N SER A 173 11.38 27.27 -9.41
CA SER A 173 10.25 28.02 -8.86
C SER A 173 10.68 29.40 -8.35
N VAL A 174 11.82 29.47 -7.65
CA VAL A 174 12.40 30.73 -7.17
C VAL A 174 12.87 31.60 -8.34
N VAL A 175 13.51 31.00 -9.35
CA VAL A 175 13.93 31.72 -10.56
C VAL A 175 12.71 32.29 -11.31
N MET A 176 11.68 31.49 -11.56
CA MET A 176 10.44 31.97 -12.20
C MET A 176 9.78 33.11 -11.39
N TYR A 177 9.72 32.97 -10.07
CA TYR A 177 9.11 33.97 -9.20
C TYR A 177 9.88 35.30 -9.20
N MET A 178 11.21 35.26 -9.36
CA MET A 178 12.05 36.46 -9.50
C MET A 178 12.03 37.07 -10.91
N VAL A 179 11.64 36.31 -11.93
CA VAL A 179 11.56 36.77 -13.34
C VAL A 179 10.22 37.44 -13.65
N ASP A 180 9.09 36.88 -13.20
CA ASP A 180 7.75 37.46 -13.43
C ASP A 180 6.84 37.45 -12.17
N PRO A 181 7.23 38.21 -11.11
CA PRO A 181 6.43 38.37 -9.90
C PRO A 181 5.18 39.22 -10.12
N SER A 182 4.04 38.76 -9.58
CA SER A 182 2.75 39.45 -9.66
C SER A 182 2.66 40.69 -8.74
N TYR A 183 3.36 41.76 -9.09
CA TYR A 183 3.33 43.05 -8.37
C TYR A 183 2.09 43.92 -8.66
N ASP A 184 1.42 43.71 -9.79
CA ASP A 184 0.30 44.54 -10.26
C ASP A 184 -0.86 43.63 -10.69
N ARG A 185 -2.02 43.79 -10.02
CA ARG A 185 -3.23 42.96 -10.25
C ARG A 185 -3.72 42.93 -11.70
N ASN A 186 -3.32 43.90 -12.52
CA ASN A 186 -3.76 44.01 -13.91
C ASN A 186 -2.82 43.29 -14.90
N LYS A 187 -1.73 42.67 -14.43
CA LYS A 187 -0.79 41.91 -15.25
C LYS A 187 -0.84 40.42 -14.87
N PRO A 188 -0.86 39.49 -15.84
CA PRO A 188 -0.61 38.09 -15.54
C PRO A 188 0.86 37.95 -15.11
N GLY A 189 1.06 37.23 -14.01
CA GLY A 189 2.36 36.98 -13.37
C GLY A 189 2.14 36.06 -12.16
N PHE A 190 3.21 35.57 -11.54
CA PHE A 190 3.08 34.58 -10.47
C PHE A 190 2.90 35.20 -9.09
N SER A 191 1.81 34.85 -8.40
CA SER A 191 1.51 35.32 -7.04
C SER A 191 2.40 34.69 -5.97
N ASP A 192 2.62 33.37 -6.08
CA ASP A 192 3.22 32.55 -5.03
C ASP A 192 4.21 31.53 -5.60
N LEU A 193 5.18 31.12 -4.76
CA LEU A 193 6.16 30.07 -5.08
C LEU A 193 5.50 28.70 -5.36
N LEU A 194 4.30 28.47 -4.84
CA LEU A 194 3.51 27.26 -5.14
C LEU A 194 2.90 27.30 -6.55
N THR A 195 2.56 28.49 -7.05
CA THR A 195 2.03 28.68 -8.42
C THR A 195 3.15 28.51 -9.45
N THR A 196 4.35 29.03 -9.19
CA THR A 196 5.52 28.74 -10.05
C THR A 196 5.91 27.27 -9.98
N GLY A 197 5.92 26.66 -8.78
CA GLY A 197 6.19 25.23 -8.61
C GLY A 197 5.24 24.32 -9.39
N TYR A 198 3.93 24.61 -9.36
CA TYR A 198 2.95 23.91 -10.19
C TYR A 198 3.28 24.03 -11.68
N PHE A 199 3.57 25.24 -12.18
CA PHE A 199 3.93 25.47 -13.59
C PHE A 199 5.21 24.74 -14.01
N VAL A 200 6.24 24.74 -13.16
CA VAL A 200 7.51 24.02 -13.37
C VAL A 200 7.28 22.50 -13.40
N VAL A 201 6.45 21.96 -12.51
CA VAL A 201 6.11 20.51 -12.51
C VAL A 201 5.35 20.12 -13.78
N VAL A 202 4.33 20.89 -14.17
CA VAL A 202 3.53 20.61 -15.38
C VAL A 202 4.40 20.69 -16.64
N THR A 203 5.23 21.73 -16.79
CA THR A 203 6.11 21.85 -17.96
C THR A 203 7.17 20.75 -18.01
N ALA A 204 7.83 20.42 -16.89
CA ALA A 204 8.83 19.36 -16.84
C ALA A 204 8.24 17.96 -17.14
N THR A 205 7.06 17.64 -16.58
CA THR A 205 6.40 16.35 -16.83
C THR A 205 5.83 16.24 -18.25
N TRP A 206 5.28 17.33 -18.81
CA TRP A 206 4.85 17.38 -20.21
C TRP A 206 6.01 17.17 -21.19
N GLN A 207 7.14 17.87 -20.96
CA GLN A 207 8.36 17.73 -21.77
C GLN A 207 8.88 16.27 -21.76
N ALA A 208 8.81 15.60 -20.61
CA ALA A 208 9.20 14.19 -20.48
C ALA A 208 8.26 13.25 -21.27
N SER A 209 6.93 13.43 -21.16
CA SER A 209 5.96 12.62 -21.91
C SER A 209 6.11 12.76 -23.43
N VAL A 210 6.33 13.98 -23.92
CA VAL A 210 6.61 14.24 -25.35
C VAL A 210 7.94 13.63 -25.80
N SER A 211 8.93 13.52 -24.91
CA SER A 211 10.24 12.91 -25.21
C SER A 211 10.25 11.37 -25.17
N LEU A 212 9.14 10.74 -24.78
CA LEU A 212 8.97 9.28 -24.72
C LEU A 212 7.98 8.72 -25.76
N SER A 213 7.44 9.58 -26.65
CA SER A 213 6.43 9.25 -27.66
C SER A 213 7.00 9.27 -29.08
#